data_AF-A0A7J8FBP3-F1
#
_entry.id   AF-A0A7J8FBP3-F1
#
_cell.length_a   1.000
_cell.length_b   1.000
_cell.length_c   1.000
_cell.angle_alpha   90.00
_cell.angle_beta   90.00
_cell.angle_gamma   90.00
#
_symmetry.space_group_name_H-M   'P 1'
#
loop_
_entity.id
_entity.type
_entity.pdbx_description
1 polymer ?
#
loop_
_entity_poly.entity_id
_entity_poly.type
_entity_poly.pdbx_seq_one_letter_code
_entity_poly.pdbx_strand_id
1 'polypeptide(L)'
;MSLGLIWFTLADSTIAPNFNLTGVVLISLALCADAVIGNVQEKAMKLHNASNSEMVLYSYSIGFVYILLGLTCTSGLGPAVTFCSKNLIQTYGYAFLFSLTGYFGISFVLALIKNFGALLAVTVTTGRKAMTIVLSFIFFAKPFTFQYIWSGLLVVLGIFLNVYSKNMDKIRLPSLYDLINKTVEVKKSRTLAQTV
;
A
#
# COMPACT_ATOMS: atom_id res chain seq x y z
N MET A 1 0.83 12.58 -4.17
CA MET A 1 1.34 11.86 -2.99
C MET A 1 2.83 12.11 -2.75
N SER A 2 3.70 11.92 -3.74
CA SER A 2 5.17 12.12 -3.61
C SER A 2 5.56 13.48 -3.02
N LEU A 3 5.02 14.58 -3.53
CA LEU A 3 5.28 15.93 -3.02
C LEU A 3 4.92 16.11 -1.54
N GLY A 4 3.77 15.54 -1.11
CA GLY A 4 3.33 15.58 0.28
C GLY A 4 4.25 14.77 1.20
N LEU A 5 4.73 13.61 0.73
CA LEU A 5 5.69 12.79 1.47
C LEU A 5 7.07 13.45 1.58
N ILE A 6 7.54 14.12 0.53
CA ILE A 6 8.81 14.88 0.55
C ILE A 6 8.74 16.00 1.59
N TRP A 7 7.65 16.76 1.59
CA TRP A 7 7.43 17.83 2.56
C TRP A 7 7.29 17.31 4.00
N PHE A 8 6.64 16.15 4.15
CA PHE A 8 6.53 15.45 5.43
C PHE A 8 7.89 15.00 5.95
N THR A 9 8.73 14.39 5.10
CA THR A 9 10.11 13.99 5.48
C THR A 9 11.01 15.18 5.77
N LEU A 10 10.86 16.30 5.06
CA LEU A 10 11.59 17.53 5.37
C LEU A 10 11.23 18.05 6.76
N ALA A 11 9.94 18.11 7.08
CA ALA A 11 9.48 18.49 8.42
C ALA A 11 10.01 17.53 9.51
N ASP A 12 10.01 16.22 9.24
CA ASP A 12 10.52 15.20 10.17
C ASP A 12 12.05 15.31 10.37
N SER A 13 12.80 15.61 9.31
CA SER A 13 14.25 15.80 9.35
C SER A 13 14.70 16.98 10.20
N THR A 14 13.88 18.05 10.28
CA THR A 14 14.12 19.20 11.15
C THR A 14 13.89 18.90 12.63
N ILE A 15 13.15 17.84 12.97
CA ILE A 15 12.71 17.56 14.35
C ILE A 15 13.51 16.39 14.96
N ALA A 16 14.01 15.45 14.16
CA ALA A 16 14.87 14.35 14.60
C ALA A 16 16.08 14.16 13.67
N PRO A 17 17.24 14.76 13.97
CA PRO A 17 18.40 14.76 13.09
C PRO A 17 19.23 13.48 13.26
N ASN A 18 18.78 12.37 12.67
CA ASN A 18 19.62 11.18 12.48
C ASN A 18 19.47 10.69 11.03
N PHE A 19 19.89 11.53 10.09
CA PHE A 19 19.89 11.18 8.67
C PHE A 19 21.13 10.32 8.34
N ASN A 20 20.95 9.02 8.27
CA ASN A 20 21.99 8.11 7.78
C ASN A 20 21.72 7.78 6.30
N LEU A 21 22.62 8.22 5.41
CA LEU A 21 22.51 8.02 3.97
C LEU A 21 22.36 6.52 3.62
N THR A 22 23.05 5.63 4.33
CA THR A 22 22.95 4.18 4.15
C THR A 22 21.53 3.68 4.42
N GLY A 23 20.87 4.21 5.45
CA GLY A 23 19.47 3.87 5.75
C GLY A 23 18.52 4.32 4.63
N VAL A 24 18.75 5.51 4.06
CA VAL A 24 17.95 6.01 2.94
C VAL A 24 18.10 5.12 1.70
N VAL A 25 19.33 4.71 1.38
CA VAL A 25 19.60 3.80 0.26
C VAL A 25 18.91 2.46 0.48
N LEU A 26 19.01 1.87 1.68
CA LEU A 26 18.37 0.59 2.01
C LEU A 26 16.83 0.68 1.91
N ILE A 27 16.22 1.75 2.41
CA ILE A 27 14.77 1.97 2.31
C ILE A 27 14.34 2.13 0.85
N SER A 28 15.11 2.86 0.04
CA SER A 28 14.80 3.05 -1.38
C SER A 28 14.80 1.74 -2.17
N LEU A 29 15.80 0.88 -1.94
CA LEU A 29 15.89 -0.46 -2.52
C LEU A 29 14.73 -1.34 -2.07
N ALA A 30 14.37 -1.29 -0.77
CA ALA A 30 13.25 -2.04 -0.24
C ALA A 30 11.90 -1.63 -0.88
N LEU A 31 11.68 -0.32 -1.09
CA LEU A 31 10.48 0.18 -1.76
C LEU A 31 10.40 -0.22 -3.23
N CYS A 32 11.54 -0.25 -3.94
CA CYS A 32 11.59 -0.79 -5.30
C CYS A 32 11.25 -2.28 -5.34
N ALA A 33 11.79 -3.07 -4.41
CA ALA A 33 11.46 -4.49 -4.30
C ALA A 33 9.96 -4.70 -3.98
N ASP A 34 9.39 -3.95 -3.04
CA ASP A 34 7.95 -3.98 -2.70
C ASP A 34 7.07 -3.73 -3.94
N ALA A 35 7.45 -2.78 -4.80
CA ALA A 35 6.73 -2.49 -6.03
C ALA A 35 6.79 -3.65 -7.05
N VAL A 36 7.92 -4.34 -7.14
CA VAL A 36 8.09 -5.52 -8.01
C VAL A 36 7.30 -6.70 -7.46
N ILE A 37 7.35 -6.95 -6.15
CA ILE A 37 6.68 -8.08 -5.49
C ILE A 37 5.19 -8.09 -5.81
N GLY A 38 4.49 -6.95 -5.67
CA GLY A 38 3.05 -6.89 -5.95
C GLY A 38 2.69 -7.25 -7.40
N ASN A 39 3.49 -6.78 -8.36
CA ASN A 39 3.26 -7.06 -9.78
C ASN A 39 3.61 -8.51 -10.17
N VAL A 40 4.70 -9.05 -9.62
CA VAL A 40 5.09 -10.45 -9.81
C VAL A 40 4.05 -11.37 -9.17
N GLN A 41 3.53 -11.01 -7.99
CA GLN A 41 2.46 -11.75 -7.34
C GLN A 41 1.20 -11.79 -8.21
N GLU A 42 0.76 -10.65 -8.76
CA GLU A 42 -0.39 -10.62 -9.67
C GLU A 42 -0.15 -11.49 -10.93
N LYS A 43 1.04 -11.41 -11.54
CA LYS A 43 1.38 -12.22 -12.72
C LYS A 43 1.36 -13.71 -12.40
N ALA A 44 1.93 -14.13 -11.27
CA ALA A 44 1.97 -15.53 -10.84
C ALA A 44 0.55 -16.07 -10.58
N MET A 45 -0.31 -15.29 -9.93
CA MET A 45 -1.71 -15.67 -9.70
C MET A 45 -2.50 -15.83 -11.01
N LYS A 46 -2.29 -14.94 -11.98
CA LYS A 46 -3.00 -14.97 -13.27
C LYS A 46 -2.50 -16.08 -14.20
N LEU A 47 -1.19 -16.34 -14.22
CA LEU A 47 -0.58 -17.30 -15.14
C LEU A 47 -0.79 -18.75 -14.69
N HIS A 48 -0.73 -19.02 -13.38
CA HIS A 48 -0.81 -20.38 -12.84
C HIS A 48 -2.17 -20.72 -12.21
N ASN A 49 -3.14 -19.80 -12.18
CA ASN A 49 -4.39 -19.94 -11.39
C ASN A 49 -4.14 -20.41 -9.94
N ALA A 50 -2.95 -20.09 -9.40
CA ALA A 50 -2.49 -20.60 -8.13
C ALA A 50 -3.43 -20.16 -7.00
N SER A 51 -3.68 -21.06 -6.06
CA SER A 51 -4.47 -20.74 -4.88
C SER A 51 -3.73 -19.68 -4.04
N ASN A 52 -4.47 -18.77 -3.40
CA ASN A 52 -3.89 -17.76 -2.50
C ASN A 52 -3.00 -18.43 -1.44
N SER A 53 -3.42 -19.58 -0.92
CA SER A 53 -2.71 -20.37 0.09
C SER A 53 -1.38 -20.93 -0.42
N GLU A 54 -1.35 -21.34 -1.69
CA GLU A 54 -0.19 -21.96 -2.32
C GLU A 54 0.92 -20.93 -2.56
N MET A 55 0.55 -19.74 -3.05
CA MET A 55 1.52 -18.63 -3.17
C MET A 55 2.15 -18.26 -1.82
N VAL A 56 1.34 -18.18 -0.76
CA VAL A 56 1.85 -17.87 0.59
C VAL A 56 2.80 -18.97 1.04
N LEU A 57 2.41 -20.24 0.91
CA LEU A 57 3.25 -21.36 1.34
C LEU A 57 4.61 -21.34 0.63
N TYR A 58 4.65 -21.21 -0.71
CA TYR A 58 5.91 -21.18 -1.44
C TYR A 58 6.76 -19.93 -1.14
N SER A 59 6.16 -18.75 -1.07
CA SER A 59 6.91 -17.52 -0.81
C SER A 59 7.52 -17.50 0.59
N TYR A 60 6.75 -17.93 1.60
CA TYR A 60 7.21 -17.96 3.00
C TYR A 60 8.15 -19.13 3.28
N SER A 61 7.99 -20.28 2.63
CA SER A 61 8.94 -21.40 2.79
C SER A 61 10.31 -21.08 2.18
N ILE A 62 10.35 -20.51 0.97
CA ILE A 62 11.61 -20.05 0.36
C ILE A 62 12.23 -18.93 1.20
N GLY A 63 11.42 -17.97 1.65
CA GLY A 63 11.87 -16.89 2.55
C GLY A 63 12.44 -17.43 3.87
N PHE A 64 11.83 -18.45 4.45
CA PHE A 64 12.31 -19.11 5.67
C PHE A 64 13.71 -19.72 5.45
N VAL A 65 13.92 -20.44 4.36
CA VAL A 65 15.23 -21.02 4.02
C VAL A 65 16.28 -19.92 3.84
N TYR A 66 15.93 -18.82 3.16
CA TYR A 66 16.83 -17.68 2.96
C TYR A 66 17.24 -17.02 4.28
N ILE A 67 16.27 -16.77 5.17
CA ILE A 67 16.53 -16.17 6.49
C ILE A 67 17.35 -17.11 7.36
N LEU A 68 17.05 -18.41 7.34
CA LEU A 68 17.77 -19.42 8.11
C LEU A 68 19.23 -19.50 7.68
N LEU A 69 19.51 -19.53 6.36
CA LEU A 69 20.87 -19.49 5.83
C LEU A 69 21.58 -18.17 6.15
N GLY A 70 20.89 -17.03 6.06
CA GLY A 70 21.47 -15.73 6.44
C GLY A 70 21.87 -15.69 7.92
N LEU A 71 21.03 -16.24 8.80
CA LEU A 71 21.30 -16.30 10.24
C LEU A 71 22.41 -17.29 10.61
N THR A 72 22.54 -18.41 9.90
CA THR A 72 23.64 -19.35 10.11
C THR A 72 24.96 -18.73 9.66
N CYS A 73 25.01 -18.09 8.49
CA CYS A 73 26.22 -17.39 7.99
C CYS A 73 26.66 -16.25 8.92
N THR A 74 25.71 -15.51 9.50
CA THR A 74 26.01 -14.38 10.41
C THR A 74 26.26 -14.84 11.86
N SER A 75 26.16 -16.16 12.15
CA SER A 75 26.30 -16.72 13.51
C SER A 75 25.31 -16.14 14.55
N GLY A 76 24.20 -15.56 14.09
CA GLY A 76 23.21 -14.87 14.94
C GLY A 76 22.17 -15.81 15.57
N LEU A 77 22.13 -17.07 15.14
CA LEU A 77 21.15 -18.08 15.59
C LEU A 77 21.29 -18.42 17.08
N GLY A 78 22.52 -18.63 17.57
CA GLY A 78 22.77 -18.96 18.98
C GLY A 78 22.26 -17.87 19.95
N PRO A 79 22.65 -16.60 19.76
CA PRO A 79 22.15 -15.50 20.58
C PRO A 79 20.62 -15.34 20.53
N ALA A 80 20.00 -15.53 19.35
CA ALA A 80 18.56 -15.43 19.19
C ALA A 80 17.80 -16.51 19.98
N VAL A 81 18.27 -17.76 19.92
CA VAL A 81 17.68 -18.88 20.68
C VAL A 81 17.85 -18.67 22.18
N THR A 82 19.02 -18.15 22.60
CA THR A 82 19.29 -17.84 24.02
C THR A 82 18.41 -16.70 24.54
N PHE A 83 18.05 -15.74 23.70
CA PHE A 83 17.11 -14.67 24.07
C PHE A 83 15.68 -15.19 24.18
N CYS A 84 15.23 -16.01 23.22
CA CYS A 84 13.91 -16.64 23.26
C CYS A 84 13.75 -17.60 24.46
N SER A 85 14.82 -18.30 24.86
CA SER A 85 14.77 -19.24 25.99
C SER A 85 14.64 -18.54 27.36
N LYS A 86 15.14 -17.30 27.48
CA LYS A 86 15.06 -16.53 28.73
C LYS A 86 13.65 -16.03 29.06
N ASN A 87 12.82 -15.75 28.05
CA ASN A 87 11.46 -15.23 28.22
C ASN A 87 10.44 -16.03 27.40
N LEU A 88 10.35 -17.34 27.64
CA LEU A 88 9.54 -18.26 26.82
C LEU A 88 8.11 -17.76 26.59
N ILE A 89 7.38 -17.42 27.65
CA ILE A 89 5.94 -17.18 27.55
C ILE A 89 5.63 -15.85 26.84
N GLN A 90 6.38 -14.79 27.14
CA GLN A 90 6.17 -13.47 26.52
C GLN A 90 6.66 -13.46 25.07
N THR A 91 7.87 -13.95 24.81
CA THR A 91 8.46 -13.89 23.47
C THR A 91 7.76 -14.82 22.49
N TYR A 92 7.51 -16.08 22.86
CA TYR A 92 6.78 -17.00 21.97
C TYR A 92 5.30 -16.64 21.85
N GLY A 93 4.66 -16.16 22.94
CA GLY A 93 3.26 -15.72 22.90
C GLY A 93 3.05 -14.54 21.94
N TYR A 94 3.87 -13.49 22.06
CA TYR A 94 3.80 -12.35 21.13
C TYR A 94 4.22 -12.73 19.72
N ALA A 95 5.26 -13.55 19.54
CA ALA A 95 5.66 -14.03 18.22
C ALA A 95 4.54 -14.85 17.54
N PHE A 96 3.82 -15.67 18.31
CA PHE A 96 2.69 -16.44 17.81
C PHE A 96 1.53 -15.54 17.38
N LEU A 97 1.10 -14.62 18.25
CA LEU A 97 0.04 -13.66 17.91
C LEU A 97 0.42 -12.79 16.71
N PHE A 98 1.66 -12.31 16.66
CA PHE A 98 2.18 -11.54 15.53
C PHE A 98 2.17 -12.35 14.23
N SER A 99 2.58 -13.62 14.28
CA SER A 99 2.56 -14.52 13.11
C SER A 99 1.14 -14.81 12.65
N LEU A 100 0.21 -15.03 13.58
CA LEU A 100 -1.19 -15.29 13.29
C LEU A 100 -1.85 -14.08 12.60
N THR A 101 -1.75 -12.89 13.20
CA THR A 101 -2.26 -11.65 12.61
C THR A 101 -1.55 -11.32 11.29
N GLY A 102 -0.25 -11.60 11.19
CA GLY A 102 0.53 -11.48 9.97
C GLY A 102 -0.07 -12.33 8.85
N TYR A 103 -0.29 -13.63 9.09
CA TYR A 103 -0.87 -14.55 8.11
C TYR A 103 -2.25 -14.09 7.61
N PHE A 104 -3.13 -13.65 8.52
CA PHE A 104 -4.42 -13.08 8.14
C PHE A 104 -4.26 -11.81 7.29
N GLY A 105 -3.34 -10.92 7.67
CA GLY A 105 -3.06 -9.69 6.93
C GLY A 105 -2.57 -9.95 5.51
N ILE A 106 -1.66 -10.89 5.34
CA ILE A 106 -1.12 -11.30 4.02
C ILE A 106 -2.20 -11.96 3.17
N SER A 107 -3.00 -12.85 3.78
CA SER A 107 -4.12 -13.51 3.11
C SER A 107 -5.13 -12.51 2.56
N PHE A 108 -5.42 -11.45 3.32
CA PHE A 108 -6.28 -10.36 2.87
C PHE A 108 -5.65 -9.54 1.73
N VAL A 109 -4.35 -9.23 1.80
CA VAL A 109 -3.64 -8.53 0.72
C VAL A 109 -3.64 -9.36 -0.57
N LEU A 110 -3.38 -10.66 -0.49
CA LEU A 110 -3.43 -11.55 -1.64
C LEU A 110 -4.84 -11.64 -2.24
N ALA A 111 -5.88 -11.72 -1.39
CA ALA A 111 -7.27 -11.69 -1.86
C ALA A 111 -7.62 -10.36 -2.58
N LEU A 112 -7.09 -9.23 -2.09
CA LEU A 112 -7.20 -7.92 -2.74
C LEU A 112 -6.53 -7.91 -4.11
N ILE A 113 -5.31 -8.44 -4.21
CA ILE A 113 -4.58 -8.55 -5.50
C ILE A 113 -5.37 -9.42 -6.47
N LYS A 114 -5.89 -10.56 -6.01
CA LYS A 114 -6.64 -11.49 -6.85
C LYS A 114 -7.93 -10.88 -7.42
N ASN A 115 -8.68 -10.13 -6.61
CA ASN A 115 -9.98 -9.60 -6.99
C ASN A 115 -9.91 -8.23 -7.69
N PHE A 116 -8.94 -7.39 -7.31
CA PHE A 116 -8.87 -5.98 -7.71
C PHE A 116 -7.55 -5.59 -8.41
N GLY A 117 -6.60 -6.51 -8.52
CA GLY A 117 -5.27 -6.28 -9.11
C GLY A 117 -4.27 -5.64 -8.13
N ALA A 118 -2.98 -5.67 -8.48
CA ALA A 118 -1.89 -5.19 -7.63
C ALA A 118 -1.97 -3.68 -7.37
N LEU A 119 -2.37 -2.90 -8.38
CA LEU A 119 -2.41 -1.44 -8.25
C LEU A 119 -3.47 -0.98 -7.22
N LEU A 120 -4.62 -1.65 -7.11
CA LEU A 120 -5.60 -1.34 -6.05
C LEU A 120 -5.09 -1.79 -4.66
N ALA A 121 -4.45 -2.96 -4.58
CA ALA A 121 -3.89 -3.46 -3.33
C ALA A 121 -2.81 -2.53 -2.75
N VAL A 122 -1.91 -1.99 -3.59
CA VAL A 122 -0.87 -1.03 -3.17
C VAL A 122 -1.49 0.28 -2.67
N THR A 123 -2.54 0.79 -3.32
CA THR A 123 -3.23 2.01 -2.85
C THR A 123 -3.89 1.80 -1.49
N VAL A 124 -4.60 0.68 -1.29
CA VAL A 124 -5.26 0.38 0.00
C VAL A 124 -4.25 0.21 1.12
N THR A 125 -3.14 -0.49 0.87
CA THR A 125 -2.08 -0.67 1.88
C THR A 125 -1.34 0.64 2.19
N THR A 126 -1.18 1.52 1.21
CA THR A 126 -0.66 2.89 1.43
C THR A 126 -1.61 3.73 2.28
N GLY A 127 -2.92 3.65 2.02
CA GLY A 127 -3.94 4.27 2.86
C GLY A 127 -3.89 3.76 4.31
N ARG A 128 -3.75 2.44 4.49
CA ARG A 128 -3.54 1.84 5.83
C ARG A 128 -2.29 2.40 6.51
N LYS A 129 -1.15 2.45 5.81
CA LYS A 129 0.11 3.01 6.36
C LYS A 129 -0.09 4.46 6.80
N ALA A 130 -0.75 5.28 5.99
CA ALA A 130 -1.06 6.67 6.33
C ALA A 130 -1.97 6.77 7.56
N MET A 131 -3.02 5.96 7.65
CA MET A 131 -3.91 5.92 8.82
C MET A 131 -3.14 5.56 10.10
N THR A 132 -2.24 4.58 10.04
CA THR A 132 -1.40 4.21 11.19
C THR A 132 -0.48 5.34 11.63
N ILE A 133 0.10 6.08 10.68
CA ILE A 133 0.92 7.27 10.99
C ILE A 133 0.07 8.31 11.73
N VAL A 134 -1.11 8.65 11.20
CA VAL A 134 -2.04 9.60 11.85
C VAL A 134 -2.42 9.14 13.25
N LEU A 135 -2.79 7.88 13.41
CA LEU A 135 -3.14 7.31 14.71
C LEU A 135 -1.96 7.37 15.70
N SER A 136 -0.73 7.14 15.21
CA SER A 136 0.47 7.25 16.01
C SER A 136 0.72 8.68 16.51
N PHE A 137 0.43 9.72 15.73
CA PHE A 137 0.53 11.11 16.20
C PHE A 137 -0.58 11.48 17.19
N ILE A 138 -1.76 10.85 17.10
CA ILE A 138 -2.86 11.08 18.04
C ILE A 138 -2.57 10.40 19.39
N PHE A 139 -2.08 9.15 19.37
CA PHE A 139 -1.84 8.37 20.58
C PHE A 139 -0.48 8.63 21.24
N PHE A 140 0.57 8.90 20.46
CA PHE A 140 1.87 9.27 20.99
C PHE A 140 2.07 10.76 20.78
N ALA A 141 2.12 11.52 21.88
CA ALA A 141 2.38 12.96 21.89
C ALA A 141 3.82 13.27 21.44
N LYS A 142 4.06 13.15 20.13
CA LYS A 142 5.29 13.58 19.46
C LYS A 142 5.18 15.10 19.21
N PRO A 143 6.27 15.90 19.30
CA PRO A 143 6.23 17.34 19.09
C PRO A 143 5.52 17.67 17.77
N PHE A 144 4.33 18.23 17.88
CA PHE A 144 3.43 18.46 16.77
C PHE A 144 3.71 19.85 16.20
N THR A 145 4.25 19.92 14.98
CA THR A 145 4.45 21.17 14.25
C THR A 145 3.37 21.37 13.19
N PHE A 146 2.99 22.62 12.93
CA PHE A 146 1.97 22.96 11.90
C PHE A 146 2.33 22.44 10.49
N GLN A 147 3.61 22.15 10.24
CA GLN A 147 4.11 21.62 8.97
C GLN A 147 3.65 20.18 8.69
N TYR A 148 3.36 19.39 9.74
CA TYR A 148 2.78 18.05 9.59
C TYR A 148 1.32 18.08 9.11
N ILE A 149 0.55 19.11 9.49
CA ILE A 149 -0.85 19.27 9.05
C ILE A 149 -0.90 19.52 7.54
N TRP A 150 -0.10 20.47 7.05
CA TRP A 150 -0.08 20.82 5.63
C TRP A 150 0.44 19.68 4.76
N SER A 151 1.50 18.99 5.20
CA SER A 151 2.01 17.82 4.48
C SER A 151 1.03 16.65 4.50
N GLY A 152 0.38 16.38 5.64
CA GLY A 152 -0.67 15.36 5.77
C GLY A 152 -1.86 15.62 4.84
N LEU A 153 -2.34 16.86 4.77
CA LEU A 153 -3.43 17.25 3.86
C LEU A 153 -3.05 17.01 2.40
N LEU A 154 -1.83 17.35 2.00
CA LEU A 154 -1.31 17.14 0.64
C LEU A 154 -1.19 15.64 0.29
N VAL A 155 -0.84 14.79 1.26
CA VAL A 155 -0.82 13.33 1.11
C VAL A 155 -2.23 12.79 0.88
N VAL A 156 -3.21 13.20 1.71
CA VAL A 156 -4.63 12.80 1.60
C VAL A 156 -5.21 13.24 0.26
N LEU A 157 -4.96 14.48 -0.15
CA LEU A 157 -5.40 15.03 -1.44
C LEU A 157 -4.79 14.23 -2.62
N GLY A 158 -3.53 13.80 -2.48
CA GLY A 158 -2.87 12.93 -3.45
C GLY A 158 -3.48 11.54 -3.56
N ILE A 159 -3.92 10.92 -2.46
CA ILE A 159 -4.64 9.64 -2.46
C ILE A 159 -6.01 9.84 -3.11
N PHE A 160 -6.72 10.90 -2.72
CA PHE A 160 -8.05 11.22 -3.24
C PHE A 160 -8.02 11.40 -4.77
N LEU A 161 -7.06 12.16 -5.30
CA LEU A 161 -6.89 12.33 -6.74
C LEU A 161 -6.54 11.02 -7.46
N ASN A 162 -5.72 10.15 -6.86
CA ASN A 162 -5.40 8.84 -7.43
C ASN A 162 -6.65 7.94 -7.52
N VAL A 163 -7.47 7.94 -6.46
CA VAL A 163 -8.75 7.21 -6.45
C VAL A 163 -9.75 7.83 -7.43
N TYR A 164 -9.84 9.15 -7.49
CA TYR A 164 -10.71 9.87 -8.42
C TYR A 164 -10.34 9.58 -9.88
N SER A 165 -9.06 9.74 -10.24
CA SER A 165 -8.55 9.44 -11.59
C SER A 165 -8.82 8.01 -12.01
N LYS A 166 -8.73 7.05 -11.07
CA LYS A 166 -8.99 5.64 -11.37
C LYS A 166 -10.48 5.31 -11.49
N ASN A 167 -11.36 6.15 -10.94
CA ASN A 167 -12.81 6.03 -11.11
C ASN A 167 -13.33 6.92 -12.27
N MET A 168 -12.50 7.77 -12.89
CA MET A 168 -12.90 8.56 -14.06
C MET A 168 -13.28 7.70 -15.26
N ASP A 169 -12.68 6.51 -15.43
CA ASP A 169 -13.07 5.60 -16.53
C ASP A 169 -14.47 5.00 -16.36
N LYS A 170 -14.97 4.88 -15.12
CA LYS A 170 -16.36 4.50 -14.82
C LYS A 170 -17.32 5.69 -14.83
N ILE A 171 -16.79 6.90 -14.65
CA ILE A 171 -17.51 8.16 -14.80
C ILE A 171 -17.12 8.79 -16.15
N ARG A 172 -17.19 8.00 -17.24
CA ARG A 172 -17.49 8.61 -18.54
C ARG A 172 -18.93 9.10 -18.44
N LEU A 173 -19.11 10.30 -17.88
CA LEU A 173 -20.26 11.12 -18.22
C LEU A 173 -20.38 11.11 -19.76
N PRO A 174 -21.60 10.98 -20.31
CA PRO A 174 -21.80 11.13 -21.74
C PRO A 174 -21.12 12.44 -22.15
N SER A 175 -20.24 12.33 -23.14
CA SER A 175 -19.56 13.45 -23.76
C SER A 175 -20.56 14.61 -23.91
N LEU A 176 -20.21 15.83 -23.48
CA LEU A 176 -21.06 17.00 -23.72
C LEU A 176 -21.47 17.11 -25.20
N TYR A 177 -20.64 16.54 -26.10
CA TYR A 177 -20.92 16.40 -27.52
C TYR A 177 -22.14 15.51 -27.83
N ASP A 178 -22.33 14.39 -27.10
CA ASP A 178 -23.52 13.53 -27.25
C ASP A 178 -24.78 14.20 -26.71
N LEU A 179 -24.66 14.99 -25.63
CA LEU A 179 -25.78 15.73 -25.07
C LEU A 179 -26.23 16.86 -26.01
N ILE A 180 -25.28 17.56 -26.64
CA ILE A 180 -25.55 18.60 -27.64
C ILE A 180 -26.18 17.98 -28.89
N ASN A 181 -25.64 16.86 -29.41
CA ASN A 181 -26.22 16.18 -30.56
C ASN A 181 -27.65 15.67 -30.28
N LYS A 182 -27.90 15.11 -29.09
CA LYS A 182 -29.25 14.67 -28.70
C LYS A 182 -30.22 15.85 -28.59
N THR A 183 -29.76 17.02 -28.15
CA THR A 183 -30.57 18.24 -28.09
C THR A 183 -30.84 18.81 -29.49
N VAL A 184 -29.87 18.72 -30.40
CA VAL A 184 -30.00 19.12 -31.81
C VAL A 184 -30.96 18.19 -32.56
N GLU A 185 -30.89 16.88 -32.36
CA GLU A 185 -31.85 15.93 -32.95
C GLU A 185 -33.27 16.15 -32.42
N VAL A 186 -33.45 16.33 -31.10
CA VAL A 186 -34.77 16.61 -30.52
C VAL A 186 -35.35 17.93 -31.04
N LYS A 187 -34.51 18.95 -31.26
CA LYS A 187 -34.94 20.22 -31.86
C LYS A 187 -35.32 20.05 -33.33
N LYS A 188 -34.58 19.24 -34.10
CA LYS A 188 -34.87 18.95 -35.52
C LYS A 188 -36.15 18.11 -35.71
N SER A 189 -36.42 17.13 -34.83
CA SER A 189 -37.68 16.37 -34.85
C SER A 189 -38.89 17.23 -34.49
N ARG A 190 -38.76 18.20 -33.57
CA ARG A 190 -39.86 19.12 -33.23
C ARG A 190 -40.21 20.09 -34.36
N THR A 191 -39.22 20.55 -35.14
CA THR A 191 -39.48 21.41 -36.31
C THR A 191 -40.13 20.68 -37.48
N LEU A 192 -39.85 19.38 -37.68
CA LEU A 192 -40.48 18.59 -38.74
C LEU A 192 -41.94 18.21 -38.43
N ALA A 193 -42.32 18.14 -37.16
CA ALA A 193 -43.69 17.85 -36.74
C ALA A 193 -44.65 19.06 -36.82
N GLN A 194 -44.12 20.27 -37.06
CA GLN A 194 -44.93 21.50 -37.20
C GLN A 194 -45.14 21.94 -38.65
N THR A 195 -44.68 21.16 -39.64
CA THR A 195 -44.81 21.47 -41.07
C THR A 195 -45.54 20.40 -41.88
N VAL A 196 -46.34 19.54 -41.24
CA VAL A 196 -47.23 18.58 -41.91
C VAL A 196 -48.66 18.83 -41.46
#